data_AF-A0A644YRH8-F1
#
_entry.id   AF-A0A644YRH8-F1
#
_cell.length_a   1.000
_cell.length_b   1.000
_cell.length_c   1.000
_cell.angle_alpha   90.00
_cell.angle_beta   90.00
_cell.angle_gamma   90.00
#
_symmetry.space_group_name_H-M   'P 1'
#
loop_
_entity.id
_entity.type
_entity.pdbx_description
1 polymer ?
#
loop_
_entity_poly.entity_id
_entity_poly.type
_entity_poly.pdbx_seq_one_letter_code
_entity_poly.pdbx_strand_id
1 'polypeptide(L)'
;MLGDAGGARPKMPILGDVRTQEKNWSGSTSIVVVDKSEGTYREVKSFGSSSDVVEITRLHQEASNWISKYGGQQLFDFDETEKVIVETKNTLSRIERMQQNAPQAILNKIYDSIGFSVIDDDILRHLVVARVCQPLSKVATVGYLKSYPDEDVHLHNIYRYMDRLYSSQ
;
A
#
# COMPACT_ATOMS: atom_id res chain seq x y z
N MET A 1 -43.99 3.74 24.25
CA MET A 1 -43.39 2.41 24.05
C MET A 1 -42.77 2.39 22.66
N LEU A 2 -41.48 2.73 22.56
CA LEU A 2 -40.46 2.07 21.73
C LEU A 2 -39.15 2.79 22.07
N GLY A 3 -38.24 2.06 22.70
CA GLY A 3 -36.99 2.59 23.23
C GLY A 3 -35.95 2.75 22.13
N ASP A 4 -35.10 3.75 22.31
CA ASP A 4 -33.82 3.84 21.62
C ASP A 4 -32.71 3.55 22.62
N ALA A 5 -32.06 2.40 22.43
CA ALA A 5 -30.92 1.95 23.19
C ALA A 5 -29.67 2.66 22.65
N GLY A 6 -29.47 3.91 23.08
CA GLY A 6 -28.23 4.65 22.87
C GLY A 6 -27.11 4.06 23.70
N GLY A 7 -26.43 3.03 23.17
CA GLY A 7 -25.30 2.37 23.79
C GLY A 7 -24.23 3.36 24.26
N ALA A 8 -24.04 3.43 25.57
CA ALA A 8 -22.95 4.17 26.17
C ALA A 8 -21.62 3.54 25.70
N ARG A 9 -20.87 4.26 24.85
CA ARG A 9 -19.50 3.88 24.54
C ARG A 9 -18.68 3.89 25.83
N PRO A 10 -17.88 2.84 26.13
CA PRO A 10 -17.04 2.85 27.31
C PRO A 10 -16.04 4.01 27.21
N LYS A 11 -16.05 4.92 28.19
CA LYS A 11 -15.02 5.95 28.33
C LYS A 11 -13.72 5.25 28.71
N MET A 12 -12.83 5.05 27.73
CA MET A 12 -11.48 4.58 28.00
C MET A 12 -10.75 5.68 28.79
N PRO A 13 -10.01 5.34 29.87
CA PRO A 13 -9.20 6.30 30.58
C PRO A 13 -8.10 6.80 29.64
N ILE A 14 -8.23 8.04 29.19
CA ILE A 14 -7.19 8.72 28.40
C ILE A 14 -6.02 9.03 29.33
N LEU A 15 -4.94 8.28 29.17
CA LEU A 15 -3.66 8.54 29.81
C LEU A 15 -3.01 9.75 29.14
N GLY A 16 -3.12 10.92 29.78
CA GLY A 16 -2.47 12.16 29.37
C GLY A 16 -3.19 12.90 28.23
N ASP A 17 -3.74 14.07 28.54
CA ASP A 17 -4.33 15.00 27.58
C ASP A 17 -3.53 16.32 27.63
N VAL A 18 -3.04 16.84 26.51
CA VAL A 18 -2.42 18.19 26.47
C VAL A 18 -3.57 19.18 26.50
N ARG A 19 -3.59 20.05 27.50
CA ARG A 19 -4.59 21.10 27.57
C ARG A 19 -3.96 22.48 27.59
N THR A 20 -4.62 23.34 26.85
CA THR A 20 -4.41 24.78 26.88
C THR A 20 -5.35 25.34 27.94
N GLN A 21 -4.82 25.91 29.01
CA GLN A 21 -5.64 26.61 29.99
C GLN A 21 -5.88 28.04 29.48
N GLU A 22 -7.15 28.47 29.46
CA GLU A 22 -7.53 29.77 28.92
C GLU A 22 -6.88 30.94 29.67
N LYS A 23 -6.80 32.08 28.96
CA LYS A 23 -6.06 33.29 29.29
C LYS A 23 -5.97 33.56 30.80
N ASN A 24 -4.75 33.54 31.31
CA ASN A 24 -4.45 34.09 32.62
C ASN A 24 -4.81 35.58 32.63
N TRP A 25 -4.99 36.17 33.83
CA TRP A 25 -5.28 37.61 33.99
C TRP A 25 -4.29 38.54 33.24
N SER A 26 -3.10 38.03 32.89
CA SER A 26 -2.05 38.68 32.09
C SER A 26 -2.21 38.58 30.56
N GLY A 27 -3.22 37.87 30.04
CA GLY A 27 -3.41 37.64 28.60
C GLY A 27 -2.55 36.51 28.00
N SER A 28 -1.76 35.81 28.82
CA SER A 28 -0.95 34.66 28.42
C SER A 28 -1.73 33.35 28.51
N THR A 29 -1.41 32.41 27.63
CA THR A 29 -1.95 31.06 27.57
C THR A 29 -0.95 30.08 28.18
N SER A 30 -1.40 29.23 29.12
CA SER A 30 -0.55 28.21 29.76
C SER A 30 -0.77 26.83 29.12
N ILE A 31 0.32 26.09 28.89
CA ILE A 31 0.28 24.71 28.38
C ILE A 31 0.63 23.74 29.52
N VAL A 32 -0.31 22.86 29.84
CA VAL A 32 -0.16 21.86 30.90
C VAL A 32 -0.63 20.48 30.42
N VAL A 33 -0.02 19.44 30.95
CA VAL A 33 -0.43 18.05 30.74
C VAL A 33 -1.13 17.56 32.00
N VAL A 34 -2.28 16.95 31.82
CA VAL A 34 -3.15 16.52 32.92
C VAL A 34 -3.49 15.03 32.83
N ASP A 35 -3.65 14.43 34.00
CA ASP A 35 -4.06 13.06 34.21
C ASP A 35 -5.51 13.04 34.69
N LYS A 36 -6.31 12.17 34.09
CA LYS A 36 -7.74 11.95 34.38
C LYS A 36 -8.06 10.48 34.65
N SER A 37 -7.04 9.64 34.80
CA SER A 37 -7.19 8.18 34.95
C SER A 37 -8.03 7.80 36.17
N GLU A 38 -7.95 8.58 37.26
CA GLU A 38 -8.69 8.33 38.51
C GLU A 38 -10.02 9.09 38.62
N GLY A 39 -10.53 9.67 37.52
CA GLY A 39 -11.75 10.48 37.54
C GLY A 39 -11.60 11.85 38.22
N THR A 40 -10.44 12.16 38.79
CA THR A 40 -10.05 13.47 39.29
C THR A 40 -9.08 14.14 38.33
N TYR A 41 -9.07 15.48 38.33
CA TYR A 41 -8.16 16.26 37.51
C TYR A 41 -6.85 16.48 38.27
N ARG A 42 -5.73 15.98 37.73
CA ARG A 42 -4.40 16.23 38.29
C ARG A 42 -3.47 16.78 37.23
N GLU A 43 -2.86 17.94 37.51
CA GLU A 43 -1.77 18.45 36.68
C GLU A 43 -0.54 17.57 36.87
N VAL A 44 -0.01 17.04 35.78
CA VAL A 44 1.17 16.17 35.76
C VAL A 44 2.42 17.00 35.52
N LYS A 45 2.34 17.96 34.60
CA LYS A 45 3.47 18.80 34.21
C LYS A 45 3.03 20.08 33.51
N SER A 46 3.67 21.19 33.85
CA SER A 46 3.57 22.46 33.13
C SER A 46 4.73 22.63 32.14
N PHE A 47 4.44 23.14 30.95
CA PHE A 47 5.42 23.46 29.91
C PHE A 47 5.66 24.97 29.78
N GLY A 48 4.97 25.77 30.58
CA GLY A 48 5.10 27.23 30.59
C GLY A 48 3.89 27.94 29.98
N SER A 49 4.00 29.25 29.86
CA SER A 49 2.95 30.11 29.35
C SER A 49 3.51 31.19 28.42
N SER A 50 2.73 31.57 27.41
CA SER A 50 3.09 32.63 26.48
C SER A 50 1.85 33.32 25.93
N SER A 51 1.99 34.58 25.51
CA SER A 51 0.97 35.32 24.75
C SER A 51 1.23 35.29 23.23
N ASP A 52 2.39 34.77 22.80
CA ASP A 52 2.74 34.61 21.39
C ASP A 52 2.24 33.25 20.85
N VAL A 53 1.50 33.28 19.74
CA VAL A 53 0.92 32.11 19.08
C VAL A 53 2.00 31.13 18.60
N VAL A 54 3.15 31.63 18.15
CA VAL A 54 4.26 30.77 17.68
C VAL A 54 4.83 29.98 18.86
N GLU A 55 5.09 30.67 19.97
CA GLU A 55 5.59 30.05 21.19
C GLU A 55 4.55 29.09 21.82
N ILE A 56 3.26 29.44 21.82
CA ILE A 56 2.18 28.55 22.26
C ILE A 56 2.18 27.25 21.44
N THR A 57 2.35 27.35 20.12
CA THR A 57 2.43 26.19 19.23
C THR A 57 3.66 25.33 19.54
N ARG A 58 4.81 25.97 19.78
CA ARG A 58 6.05 25.28 20.18
C ARG A 58 5.87 24.52 21.49
N LEU A 59 5.31 25.16 22.51
CA LEU A 59 5.03 24.58 23.82
C LEU A 59 4.02 23.43 23.73
N HIS A 60 3.00 23.57 22.88
CA HIS A 60 2.02 22.51 22.64
C HIS A 60 2.66 21.27 21.98
N GLN A 61 3.54 21.47 21.00
CA GLN A 61 4.28 20.37 20.37
C GLN A 61 5.23 19.70 21.36
N GLU A 62 5.90 20.47 22.21
CA GLU A 62 6.78 19.95 23.26
C GLU A 62 6.00 19.08 24.26
N ALA A 63 4.83 19.56 24.70
CA ALA A 63 3.94 18.80 25.57
C ALA A 63 3.42 17.51 24.91
N SER A 64 3.01 17.57 23.63
CA SER A 64 2.54 16.41 22.87
C SER A 64 3.63 15.34 22.71
N ASN A 65 4.85 15.77 22.35
CA ASN A 65 6.00 14.89 22.27
C ASN A 65 6.34 14.26 23.62
N TRP A 66 6.17 14.99 24.71
CA TRP A 66 6.37 14.45 26.05
C TRP A 66 5.31 13.41 26.42
N ILE A 67 4.02 13.65 26.12
CA ILE A 67 2.95 12.67 26.32
C ILE A 67 3.22 11.38 25.56
N SER A 68 3.67 11.46 24.29
CA SER A 68 3.98 10.27 23.48
C SER A 68 5.06 9.35 24.09
N LYS A 69 5.89 9.90 24.99
CA LYS A 69 6.96 9.18 25.72
C LYS A 69 6.57 8.85 27.16
N TYR A 70 5.52 9.48 27.68
CA TYR A 70 5.08 9.37 29.06
C TYR A 70 4.04 8.26 29.19
N GLY A 71 4.26 7.32 30.12
CA GLY A 71 3.28 6.26 30.42
C GLY A 71 3.44 4.94 29.67
N GLY A 72 4.46 4.81 28.80
CA GLY A 72 4.90 3.51 28.26
C GLY A 72 3.93 2.77 27.33
N GLN A 73 2.73 3.30 27.09
CA GLN A 73 1.82 2.80 26.07
C GLN A 73 2.11 3.52 24.76
N GLN A 74 2.71 2.82 23.80
CA GLN A 74 2.73 3.25 22.42
C GLN A 74 1.28 3.47 21.97
N LEU A 75 0.99 4.67 21.46
CA LEU A 75 -0.21 4.89 20.67
C LEU A 75 -0.17 3.86 19.54
N PHE A 76 -1.15 2.94 19.47
CA PHE A 76 -1.26 2.05 18.33
C PHE A 76 -1.51 2.91 17.09
N ASP A 77 -0.52 2.98 16.21
CA ASP A 77 -0.62 3.67 14.94
C ASP A 77 -1.40 2.78 13.96
N PHE A 78 -2.72 2.95 13.93
CA PHE A 78 -3.59 2.17 13.03
C PHE A 78 -3.36 2.53 11.53
N ASP A 79 -2.60 3.58 11.23
CA ASP A 79 -2.22 4.00 9.87
C ASP A 79 -1.14 3.06 9.26
N GLU A 80 -0.47 2.25 10.10
CA GLU A 80 0.44 1.19 9.67
C GLU A 80 -0.30 0.09 8.90
N THR A 81 -1.59 -0.13 9.20
CA THR A 81 -2.40 -1.15 8.54
C THR A 81 -2.61 -0.85 7.06
N GLU A 82 -2.89 0.41 6.69
CA GLU A 82 -3.09 0.80 5.28
C GLU A 82 -1.77 0.70 4.50
N LYS A 83 -0.65 1.09 5.10
CA LYS A 83 0.69 0.92 4.49
C LYS A 83 1.01 -0.55 4.27
N VAL A 84 0.77 -1.41 5.26
CA VAL A 84 0.97 -2.86 5.15
C VAL A 84 0.07 -3.46 4.06
N ILE A 85 -1.19 -3.02 3.94
CA ILE A 85 -2.10 -3.47 2.88
C ILE A 85 -1.57 -3.06 1.50
N VAL A 86 -1.13 -1.80 1.34
CA VAL A 86 -0.57 -1.29 0.08
C VAL A 86 0.73 -2.03 -0.28
N GLU A 87 1.63 -2.24 0.67
CA GLU A 87 2.87 -3.00 0.48
C GLU A 87 2.59 -4.46 0.13
N THR A 88 1.61 -5.08 0.78
CA THR A 88 1.19 -6.46 0.49
C THR A 88 0.63 -6.57 -0.92
N LYS A 89 -0.28 -5.67 -1.33
CA LYS A 89 -0.81 -5.61 -2.70
C LYS A 89 0.30 -5.40 -3.73
N ASN A 90 1.24 -4.50 -3.45
CA ASN A 90 2.37 -4.25 -4.32
C ASN A 90 3.26 -5.50 -4.45
N THR A 91 3.54 -6.19 -3.35
CA THR A 91 4.33 -7.43 -3.35
C THR A 91 3.65 -8.53 -4.14
N LEU A 92 2.35 -8.76 -3.92
CA LEU A 92 1.58 -9.74 -4.70
C LEU A 92 1.60 -9.39 -6.20
N SER A 93 1.39 -8.13 -6.56
CA SER A 93 1.44 -7.70 -7.96
C SER A 93 2.83 -7.88 -8.60
N ARG A 94 3.92 -7.83 -7.81
CA ARG A 94 5.27 -8.12 -8.29
C ARG A 94 5.47 -9.62 -8.51
N ILE A 95 4.96 -10.45 -7.60
CA ILE A 95 5.00 -11.91 -7.71
C ILE A 95 4.21 -12.36 -8.95
N GLU A 96 3.01 -11.82 -9.16
CA GLU A 96 2.17 -12.11 -10.33
C GLU A 96 2.88 -11.73 -11.63
N ARG A 97 3.49 -10.53 -11.72
CA ARG A 97 4.28 -10.11 -12.90
C ARG A 97 5.49 -11.02 -13.12
N MET A 98 6.21 -11.41 -12.07
CA MET A 98 7.33 -12.34 -12.18
C MET A 98 6.89 -13.72 -12.68
N GLN A 99 5.73 -14.21 -12.22
CA GLN A 99 5.16 -15.48 -12.65
C GLN A 99 4.79 -15.48 -14.14
N GLN A 100 4.28 -14.36 -14.66
CA GLN A 100 3.99 -14.23 -16.09
C GLN A 100 5.26 -14.06 -16.94
N ASN A 101 6.33 -13.48 -16.37
CA ASN A 101 7.58 -13.17 -17.08
C ASN A 101 8.66 -14.26 -17.04
N ALA A 102 8.61 -15.16 -16.05
CA ALA A 102 9.60 -16.22 -15.91
C ALA A 102 9.62 -17.23 -17.07
N PRO A 103 8.48 -17.73 -17.60
CA PRO A 103 8.48 -18.68 -18.70
C PRO A 103 9.10 -18.09 -19.97
N GLN A 104 8.74 -16.85 -20.33
CA GLN A 104 9.33 -16.15 -21.48
C GLN A 104 10.84 -16.00 -21.33
N ALA A 105 11.32 -15.50 -20.18
CA ALA A 105 12.74 -15.29 -19.96
C ALA A 105 13.58 -16.58 -20.09
N ILE A 106 13.04 -17.72 -19.66
CA ILE A 106 13.70 -19.02 -19.77
C ILE A 106 13.59 -19.57 -21.19
N LEU A 107 12.39 -19.59 -21.76
CA LEU A 107 12.11 -20.19 -23.06
C LEU A 107 12.76 -19.40 -24.19
N ASN A 108 12.88 -18.07 -24.07
CA ASN A 108 13.62 -17.25 -25.02
C ASN A 108 15.12 -17.61 -25.05
N LYS A 109 15.74 -17.83 -23.89
CA LYS A 109 17.12 -18.30 -23.84
C LYS A 109 17.29 -19.70 -24.42
N ILE A 110 16.33 -20.59 -24.17
CA ILE A 110 16.32 -21.93 -24.75
C ILE A 110 16.22 -21.84 -26.26
N TYR A 111 15.28 -21.05 -26.78
CA TYR A 111 15.09 -20.78 -28.21
C TYR A 111 16.39 -20.33 -28.89
N ASP A 112 17.12 -19.40 -28.25
CA ASP A 112 18.41 -18.95 -28.76
C ASP A 112 19.48 -20.05 -28.67
N SER A 113 19.54 -20.79 -27.57
CA SER A 113 20.56 -21.83 -27.32
C SER A 113 20.47 -23.03 -28.26
N ILE A 114 19.27 -23.36 -28.75
CA ILE A 114 19.06 -24.45 -29.72
C ILE A 114 19.28 -23.98 -31.17
N GLY A 115 19.65 -22.71 -31.37
CA GLY A 115 19.97 -22.14 -32.69
C GLY A 115 18.76 -21.63 -33.49
N PHE A 116 17.57 -21.55 -32.88
CA PHE A 116 16.37 -21.06 -33.58
C PHE A 116 16.36 -19.54 -33.73
N SER A 117 17.27 -18.83 -33.05
CA SER A 117 17.51 -17.39 -33.23
C SER A 117 17.95 -16.99 -34.64
N VAL A 118 18.40 -17.95 -35.46
CA VAL A 118 18.72 -17.70 -36.88
C VAL A 118 17.46 -17.41 -37.70
N ILE A 119 16.29 -17.81 -37.21
CA ILE A 119 15.00 -17.48 -37.82
C ILE A 119 14.59 -16.09 -37.34
N ASP A 120 14.74 -15.10 -38.21
CA ASP A 120 14.39 -13.69 -37.97
C ASP A 120 12.87 -13.47 -38.05
N ASP A 121 12.14 -14.12 -37.15
CA ASP A 121 10.68 -14.09 -37.07
C ASP A 121 10.20 -14.05 -35.62
N ASP A 122 9.99 -12.85 -35.12
CA ASP A 122 9.52 -12.61 -33.75
C ASP A 122 8.11 -13.18 -33.50
N ILE A 123 7.26 -13.24 -34.53
CA ILE A 123 5.91 -13.80 -34.42
C ILE A 123 6.01 -15.31 -34.17
N LEU A 124 6.89 -16.00 -34.89
CA LEU A 124 7.16 -17.41 -34.66
C LEU A 124 7.70 -17.65 -33.24
N ARG A 125 8.64 -16.82 -32.80
CA ARG A 125 9.23 -16.92 -31.45
C ARG A 125 8.16 -16.81 -30.37
N HIS A 126 7.33 -15.78 -30.41
CA HIS A 126 6.23 -15.60 -29.45
C HIS A 126 5.23 -16.77 -29.50
N LEU A 127 4.91 -17.27 -30.70
CA LEU A 127 4.00 -18.40 -30.88
C LEU A 127 4.56 -19.70 -30.28
N VAL A 128 5.85 -19.97 -30.47
CA VAL A 128 6.53 -21.15 -29.91
C VAL A 128 6.49 -21.10 -28.38
N VAL A 129 6.86 -19.96 -27.78
CA VAL A 129 6.84 -19.81 -26.32
C VAL A 129 5.42 -19.98 -25.78
N ALA A 130 4.44 -19.32 -26.39
CA ALA A 130 3.04 -19.43 -26.00
C ALA A 130 2.52 -20.88 -26.13
N ARG A 131 2.96 -21.63 -27.14
CA ARG A 131 2.58 -23.04 -27.32
C ARG A 131 3.24 -24.00 -26.35
N VAL A 132 4.46 -23.72 -25.90
CA VAL A 132 5.08 -24.49 -24.82
C VAL A 132 4.32 -24.26 -23.51
N CYS A 133 3.88 -23.03 -23.24
CA CYS A 133 3.11 -22.72 -22.04
C CYS A 133 1.65 -23.21 -22.10
N GLN A 134 1.01 -23.15 -23.27
CA GLN A 134 -0.42 -23.48 -23.47
C GLN A 134 -0.65 -24.42 -24.66
N PRO A 135 -0.10 -25.65 -24.64
CA PRO A 135 -0.01 -26.52 -25.83
C PRO A 135 -1.37 -26.92 -26.41
N LEU A 136 -2.38 -27.13 -25.56
CA LEU A 136 -3.64 -27.80 -25.92
C LEU A 136 -4.81 -26.85 -26.24
N SER A 137 -4.67 -25.54 -26.02
CA SER A 137 -5.80 -24.61 -26.16
C SER A 137 -5.43 -23.39 -27.00
N LYS A 138 -6.06 -23.25 -28.17
CA LYS A 138 -5.96 -22.05 -29.02
C LYS A 138 -6.43 -20.81 -28.26
N VAL A 139 -7.53 -20.93 -27.52
CA VAL A 139 -8.10 -19.83 -26.72
C VAL A 139 -7.15 -19.43 -25.58
N ALA A 140 -6.54 -20.40 -24.90
CA ALA A 140 -5.59 -20.12 -23.82
C ALA A 140 -4.26 -19.55 -24.36
N THR A 141 -3.80 -19.99 -25.53
CA THR A 141 -2.63 -19.41 -26.22
C THR A 141 -2.89 -17.93 -26.54
N VAL A 142 -4.08 -17.61 -27.06
CA VAL A 142 -4.49 -16.23 -27.35
C VAL A 142 -4.61 -15.41 -26.05
N GLY A 143 -5.17 -15.98 -24.99
CA GLY A 143 -5.26 -15.33 -23.68
C GLY A 143 -3.87 -15.04 -23.10
N TYR A 144 -2.94 -15.97 -23.27
CA TYR A 144 -1.54 -15.82 -22.84
C TYR A 144 -0.86 -14.65 -23.56
N LEU A 145 -0.96 -14.60 -24.89
CA LEU A 145 -0.41 -13.50 -25.71
C LEU A 145 -1.02 -12.13 -25.35
N LYS A 146 -2.33 -12.08 -25.08
CA LYS A 146 -3.02 -10.84 -24.65
C LYS A 146 -2.66 -10.36 -23.26
N SER A 147 -2.20 -11.25 -22.39
CA SER A 147 -1.82 -10.88 -21.02
C SER A 147 -0.50 -10.11 -20.95
N TYR A 148 0.20 -9.99 -22.09
CA TYR A 148 1.47 -9.30 -22.20
C TYR A 148 1.32 -7.84 -22.65
N PRO A 149 1.77 -6.86 -21.84
CA PRO A 149 1.54 -5.43 -22.10
C PRO A 149 2.21 -4.85 -23.37
N ASP A 150 3.20 -5.51 -23.96
CA ASP A 150 3.93 -5.04 -25.15
C ASP A 150 3.45 -5.69 -26.47
N GLU A 151 2.48 -6.61 -26.42
CA GLU A 151 2.16 -7.50 -27.55
C GLU A 151 0.83 -7.22 -28.27
N ASP A 152 0.09 -6.16 -27.92
CA ASP A 152 -1.18 -5.83 -28.58
C ASP A 152 -1.03 -5.57 -30.10
N VAL A 153 0.18 -5.26 -30.58
CA VAL A 153 0.52 -5.11 -32.01
C VAL A 153 0.64 -6.46 -32.75
N HIS A 154 0.66 -7.59 -32.03
CA HIS A 154 0.97 -8.89 -32.62
C HIS A 154 -0.24 -9.82 -32.82
N LEU A 155 -1.40 -9.60 -32.18
CA LEU A 155 -2.46 -10.61 -32.25
C LEU A 155 -3.03 -10.83 -33.67
N HIS A 156 -3.33 -9.74 -34.40
CA HIS A 156 -3.77 -9.84 -35.79
C HIS A 156 -2.69 -10.47 -36.68
N ASN A 157 -1.44 -10.13 -36.42
CA ASN A 157 -0.29 -10.68 -37.13
C ASN A 157 -0.11 -12.18 -36.86
N ILE A 158 -0.34 -12.64 -35.62
CA ILE A 158 -0.30 -14.04 -35.20
C ILE A 158 -1.40 -14.85 -35.88
N TYR A 159 -2.64 -14.34 -35.94
CA TYR A 159 -3.72 -15.03 -36.67
C TYR A 159 -3.40 -15.18 -38.16
N ARG A 160 -2.97 -14.09 -38.80
CA ARG A 160 -2.58 -14.12 -40.21
C ARG A 160 -1.38 -15.03 -40.46
N TYR A 161 -0.44 -15.10 -39.51
CA TYR A 161 0.71 -15.99 -39.57
C TYR A 161 0.29 -17.46 -39.47
N MET A 162 -0.60 -17.79 -38.53
CA MET A 162 -1.17 -19.13 -38.43
C MET A 162 -1.93 -19.53 -39.70
N ASP A 163 -2.72 -18.63 -40.28
CA ASP A 163 -3.45 -18.90 -41.54
C ASP A 163 -2.48 -19.17 -42.69
N ARG A 164 -1.36 -18.43 -42.77
CA ARG A 164 -0.29 -18.69 -43.76
C ARG A 164 0.36 -20.05 -43.58
N LEU A 165 0.64 -20.46 -42.34
CA LEU A 165 1.20 -21.80 -42.06
C LEU A 165 0.25 -22.91 -42.47
N TYR A 166 -1.06 -22.72 -42.26
CA TYR A 166 -2.07 -23.68 -42.69
C TYR A 166 -2.30 -23.72 -44.20
N SER A 167 -2.16 -22.59 -44.90
CA SER A 167 -2.37 -22.54 -46.35
C SER A 167 -1.17 -22.98 -47.19
N SER A 168 -0.01 -23.18 -46.55
CA SER A 168 1.24 -23.61 -47.19
C SER A 168 1.57 -25.09 -46.96
N GLN A 169 0.65 -25.86 -46.37
CA GLN A 169 0.73 -27.32 -46.18
C GLN A 169 -0.18 -28.08 -47.13
#